data_AF-A0A1B6K2R7-F1
#
_entry.id   AF-A0A1B6K2R7-F1
#
_cell.length_a   1.000
_cell.length_b   1.000
_cell.length_c   1.000
_cell.angle_alpha   90.00
_cell.angle_beta   90.00
_cell.angle_gamma   90.00
#
_symmetry.space_group_name_H-M   'P 1'
#
loop_
_entity.id
_entity.type
_entity.pdbx_description
1 polymer ?
#
loop_
_entity_poly.entity_id
_entity_poly.type
_entity_poly.pdbx_seq_one_letter_code
_entity_poly.pdbx_strand_id
1 'polypeptide(L)'
;RRPFHVLRPDGGFHVSNRFIFRPLKMGLRHGRMKNMLAEMEDQCGETFLKTTDRLLPVANISKIMKNSIPPSAKVSKDSKDMMQRSASEFIAIVTCRAKNICDLETRKTITGDDLIRAMDDLDMPYYAEIARKYYDQYKALMERGKKDAAVVPGS
;
A
#
# COMPACT_ATOMS: atom_id res chain seq x y z
N ARG A 1 -27.07 -0.27 -17.23
CA ARG A 1 -25.82 -0.81 -16.62
C ARG A 1 -25.76 -2.28 -16.99
N ARG A 2 -24.74 -2.74 -17.72
CA ARG A 2 -24.69 -4.14 -18.17
C ARG A 2 -24.18 -5.04 -17.04
N PRO A 3 -24.84 -6.18 -16.76
CA PRO A 3 -24.39 -7.12 -15.75
C PRO A 3 -23.07 -7.79 -16.17
N PHE A 4 -22.23 -8.13 -15.20
CA PHE A 4 -20.97 -8.83 -15.43
C PHE A 4 -21.23 -10.33 -15.55
N HIS A 5 -20.67 -10.95 -16.59
CA HIS A 5 -20.67 -12.38 -16.79
C HIS A 5 -19.32 -12.94 -16.34
N VAL A 6 -19.34 -13.86 -15.37
CA VAL A 6 -18.14 -14.56 -14.89
C VAL A 6 -18.14 -15.95 -15.50
N LEU A 7 -17.07 -16.28 -16.24
CA LEU A 7 -16.86 -17.59 -16.85
C LEU A 7 -16.42 -18.59 -15.78
N ARG A 8 -17.13 -19.72 -15.67
CA ARG A 8 -16.80 -20.80 -14.74
C ARG A 8 -15.88 -21.85 -15.41
N PRO A 9 -15.17 -22.67 -14.63
CA PRO A 9 -14.26 -23.71 -15.15
C PRO A 9 -14.96 -24.82 -15.97
N ASP A 10 -16.27 -25.00 -15.78
CA ASP A 10 -17.15 -25.91 -16.51
C ASP A 10 -17.71 -25.32 -17.81
N GLY A 11 -17.27 -24.10 -18.20
CA GLY A 11 -17.67 -23.44 -19.44
C GLY A 11 -19.01 -22.69 -19.38
N GLY A 12 -19.69 -22.70 -18.23
CA GLY A 12 -20.93 -21.94 -18.00
C GLY A 12 -20.69 -20.48 -17.57
N PHE A 13 -21.64 -19.59 -17.88
CA PHE A 13 -21.64 -18.21 -17.39
C PHE A 13 -22.69 -18.02 -16.29
N HIS A 14 -22.29 -17.40 -15.18
CA HIS A 14 -23.22 -16.99 -14.12
C HIS A 14 -23.30 -15.47 -14.04
N VAL A 15 -24.52 -14.95 -13.91
CA VAL A 15 -24.79 -13.52 -13.73
C VAL A 15 -24.84 -13.23 -12.23
N SER A 16 -23.78 -12.61 -11.69
CA SER A 16 -23.71 -12.25 -10.27
C SER A 16 -23.97 -10.75 -10.08
N ASN A 17 -24.99 -10.42 -9.28
CA ASN A 17 -25.31 -9.05 -8.87
C ASN A 17 -24.66 -8.68 -7.51
N ARG A 18 -23.72 -9.50 -7.02
CA ARG A 18 -22.92 -9.23 -5.83
C ARG A 18 -21.56 -8.67 -6.23
N PHE A 19 -21.31 -7.43 -5.84
CA PHE A 19 -20.03 -6.73 -5.97
C PHE A 19 -18.87 -7.64 -5.55
N ILE A 20 -17.96 -7.90 -6.49
CA ILE A 20 -16.70 -8.58 -6.22
C ILE A 20 -15.79 -7.59 -5.50
N PHE A 21 -15.92 -7.55 -4.18
CA PHE A 21 -14.85 -7.33 -3.22
C PHE A 21 -15.20 -8.16 -2.00
N ARG A 22 -14.99 -9.48 -2.10
CA ARG A 22 -14.51 -10.19 -0.91
C ARG A 22 -13.13 -9.60 -0.62
N PRO A 23 -12.77 -9.30 0.64
CA PRO A 23 -11.40 -8.97 0.97
C PRO A 23 -10.51 -10.06 0.37
N LEU A 24 -9.38 -9.67 -0.24
CA LEU A 24 -8.40 -10.58 -0.80
C LEU A 24 -8.07 -11.66 0.24
N LYS A 25 -8.74 -12.81 0.19
CA LYS A 25 -8.25 -14.05 0.78
C LYS A 25 -7.20 -14.58 -0.18
N MET A 26 -6.06 -13.88 -0.22
CA MET A 26 -4.77 -14.52 -0.50
C MET A 26 -4.72 -15.75 0.41
N GLY A 27 -4.28 -16.93 -0.07
CA GLY A 27 -4.29 -18.17 0.72
C GLY A 27 -3.49 -18.05 2.01
N LEU A 28 -4.14 -17.55 3.07
CA LEU A 28 -3.55 -17.22 4.36
C LEU A 28 -3.41 -18.49 5.17
N ARG A 29 -2.18 -18.99 5.25
CA ARG A 29 -1.80 -19.91 6.32
C ARG A 29 -1.84 -19.14 7.65
N HIS A 30 -2.79 -19.54 8.49
CA HIS A 30 -2.79 -19.44 9.96
C HIS A 30 -2.83 -18.05 10.64
N GLY A 31 -4.03 -17.67 11.08
CA GLY A 31 -4.31 -17.06 12.39
C GLY A 31 -3.94 -15.59 12.64
N ARG A 32 -2.71 -15.18 12.34
CA ARG A 32 -2.11 -13.92 12.83
C ARG A 32 -2.72 -12.68 12.19
N MET A 33 -2.93 -12.68 10.87
CA MET A 33 -3.51 -11.55 10.15
C MET A 33 -5.00 -11.32 10.43
N LYS A 34 -5.76 -12.37 10.82
CA LYS A 34 -7.19 -12.21 11.14
C LYS A 34 -7.40 -11.42 12.44
N ASN A 35 -6.55 -11.68 13.44
CA ASN A 35 -6.58 -10.95 14.70
C ASN A 35 -6.05 -9.51 14.51
N MET A 36 -4.99 -9.33 13.70
CA MET A 36 -4.47 -7.99 13.38
C MET A 36 -5.47 -7.12 12.61
N LEU A 37 -6.25 -7.68 11.67
CA LEU A 37 -7.28 -6.92 10.97
C LEU A 37 -8.44 -6.54 11.90
N ALA A 38 -8.83 -7.41 12.82
CA ALA A 38 -9.85 -7.10 13.83
C ALA A 38 -9.36 -6.03 14.85
N GLU A 39 -8.07 -6.01 15.19
CA GLU A 39 -7.45 -4.98 16.03
C GLU A 39 -7.31 -3.63 15.29
N MET A 40 -7.08 -3.65 13.97
CA MET A 40 -7.00 -2.44 13.15
C MET A 40 -8.34 -1.74 12.95
N GLU A 41 -9.46 -2.47 13.06
CA GLU A 41 -10.82 -1.89 12.97
C GLU A 41 -11.14 -0.96 14.16
N ASP A 42 -10.57 -1.19 15.35
CA ASP A 42 -10.86 -0.40 16.56
C ASP A 42 -9.94 0.83 16.71
N GLN A 43 -8.72 0.76 16.15
CA GLN A 43 -7.66 1.75 16.40
C GLN A 43 -7.48 2.79 15.27
N CYS A 44 -8.12 2.58 14.11
CA CYS A 44 -8.07 3.50 12.95
C CYS A 44 -9.45 4.15 12.67
N GLY A 45 -10.22 4.43 13.73
CA GLY A 45 -11.51 5.10 13.65
C GLY A 45 -11.44 6.48 12.99
N GLU A 46 -12.49 6.83 12.23
CA GLU A 46 -12.77 8.09 11.51
C GLU A 46 -12.01 8.43 10.21
N THR A 47 -10.83 7.87 9.93
CA THR A 47 -10.09 8.26 8.69
C THR A 47 -10.57 7.59 7.40
N PHE A 48 -11.32 6.48 7.51
CA PHE A 48 -11.82 5.70 6.37
C PHE A 48 -12.90 6.42 5.52
N LEU A 49 -13.58 7.43 6.09
CA LEU A 49 -14.74 8.07 5.46
C LEU A 49 -14.41 9.35 4.66
N LYS A 50 -13.19 9.89 4.72
CA LYS A 50 -12.75 11.04 3.88
C LYS A 50 -11.84 10.62 2.72
N THR A 51 -11.94 9.37 2.28
CA THR A 51 -11.08 8.75 1.26
C THR A 51 -11.11 9.44 -0.10
N THR A 52 -12.16 10.20 -0.42
CA THR A 52 -12.26 10.94 -1.70
C THR A 52 -11.27 12.11 -1.81
N ASP A 53 -10.80 12.66 -0.68
CA ASP A 53 -9.91 13.84 -0.65
C ASP A 53 -8.41 13.48 -0.68
N ARG A 54 -8.10 12.17 -0.67
CA ARG A 54 -6.72 11.63 -0.59
C ARG A 54 -6.37 10.68 -1.73
N LEU A 55 -7.06 10.79 -2.85
CA LEU A 55 -6.80 9.97 -4.02
C LEU A 55 -5.53 10.46 -4.75
N LEU A 56 -4.64 9.54 -5.10
CA LEU A 56 -3.49 9.86 -5.95
C LEU A 56 -3.97 10.25 -7.35
N PRO A 57 -3.28 11.15 -8.08
CA PRO A 57 -3.67 11.51 -9.44
C PRO A 57 -3.85 10.28 -10.34
N VAL A 58 -5.01 10.18 -11.00
CA VAL A 58 -5.35 9.02 -11.85
C VAL A 58 -4.35 8.80 -12.99
N ALA A 59 -3.70 9.87 -13.46
CA ALA A 59 -2.64 9.79 -14.47
C ALA A 59 -1.43 8.98 -13.96
N ASN A 60 -1.02 9.18 -12.71
CA ASN A 60 0.11 8.47 -12.10
C ASN A 60 -0.24 6.98 -11.92
N ILE A 61 -1.45 6.69 -11.42
CA ILE A 61 -1.97 5.31 -11.32
C ILE A 61 -1.98 4.63 -12.70
N SER A 62 -2.55 5.30 -13.70
CA SER A 62 -2.65 4.77 -15.06
C SER A 62 -1.28 4.48 -15.68
N LYS A 63 -0.27 5.32 -15.40
CA LYS A 63 1.11 5.12 -15.89
C LYS A 63 1.75 3.89 -15.27
N ILE A 64 1.65 3.74 -13.95
CA ILE A 64 2.19 2.57 -13.23
C ILE A 64 1.52 1.29 -13.69
N MET A 65 0.18 1.26 -13.77
CA MET A 65 -0.56 0.08 -14.26
C MET A 65 -0.15 -0.31 -15.69
N LYS A 66 0.11 0.69 -16.55
CA LYS A 66 0.54 0.46 -17.93
C LYS A 66 1.94 -0.14 -18.04
N ASN A 67 2.84 0.17 -17.12
CA ASN A 67 4.19 -0.41 -17.12
C ASN A 67 4.18 -1.92 -16.84
N SER A 68 3.12 -2.43 -16.22
CA SER A 68 2.99 -3.85 -15.87
C SER A 68 2.32 -4.69 -16.96
N ILE A 69 1.94 -4.09 -18.11
CA ILE A 69 1.25 -4.79 -19.21
C ILE A 69 1.85 -4.39 -20.58
N PRO A 70 1.60 -5.15 -21.65
CA PRO A 70 2.09 -4.80 -22.98
C PRO A 70 1.61 -3.42 -23.47
N PRO A 71 2.39 -2.70 -24.29
CA PRO A 71 2.05 -1.34 -24.73
C PRO A 71 0.68 -1.22 -25.42
N SER A 72 0.29 -2.25 -26.18
CA SER A 72 -0.97 -2.34 -26.92
C SER A 72 -2.21 -2.59 -26.04
N ALA A 73 -2.04 -3.14 -24.83
CA ALA A 73 -3.13 -3.52 -23.95
C ALA A 73 -3.79 -2.29 -23.30
N LYS A 74 -5.12 -2.25 -23.15
CA LYS A 74 -5.84 -1.10 -22.57
C LYS A 74 -6.24 -1.36 -21.11
N VAL A 75 -6.18 -0.33 -20.27
CA VAL A 75 -6.68 -0.36 -18.89
C VAL A 75 -8.01 0.38 -18.84
N SER A 76 -9.05 -0.29 -18.32
CA SER A 76 -10.40 0.28 -18.22
C SER A 76 -10.46 1.43 -17.19
N LYS A 77 -11.48 2.28 -17.29
CA LYS A 77 -11.73 3.35 -16.32
C LYS A 77 -11.95 2.77 -14.92
N ASP A 78 -12.84 1.79 -14.79
CA ASP A 78 -13.19 1.17 -13.51
C ASP A 78 -11.97 0.54 -12.84
N SER A 79 -11.05 -0.05 -13.61
CA SER A 79 -9.80 -0.59 -13.07
C SER A 79 -8.89 0.51 -12.50
N LYS A 80 -8.84 1.69 -13.13
CA LYS A 80 -8.04 2.82 -12.62
C LYS A 80 -8.65 3.37 -11.34
N ASP A 81 -9.97 3.54 -11.29
CA ASP A 81 -10.70 4.05 -10.13
C ASP A 81 -10.53 3.08 -8.93
N MET A 82 -10.58 1.77 -9.18
CA MET A 82 -10.31 0.74 -8.17
C MET A 82 -8.87 0.82 -7.65
N MET A 83 -7.89 0.90 -8.55
CA MET A 83 -6.48 0.98 -8.15
C MET A 83 -6.13 2.28 -7.42
N GLN A 84 -6.81 3.37 -7.74
CA GLN A 84 -6.63 4.64 -7.05
C GLN A 84 -7.09 4.53 -5.58
N ARG A 85 -8.24 3.90 -5.34
CA ARG A 85 -8.77 3.65 -3.99
C ARG A 85 -7.87 2.70 -3.21
N SER A 86 -7.47 1.58 -3.82
CA SER A 86 -6.62 0.60 -3.15
C SER A 86 -5.21 1.12 -2.87
N ALA A 87 -4.67 2.01 -3.70
CA ALA A 87 -3.39 2.66 -3.43
C ALA A 87 -3.48 3.59 -2.20
N SER A 88 -4.55 4.39 -2.10
CA SER A 88 -4.77 5.24 -0.92
C SER A 88 -5.00 4.41 0.34
N GLU A 89 -5.74 3.30 0.23
CA GLU A 89 -5.94 2.35 1.33
C GLU A 89 -4.62 1.68 1.74
N PHE A 90 -3.78 1.28 0.78
CA PHE A 90 -2.47 0.70 1.06
C PHE A 90 -1.59 1.64 1.90
N ILE A 91 -1.54 2.93 1.53
CA ILE A 91 -0.80 3.94 2.31
C ILE A 91 -1.34 4.01 3.73
N ALA A 92 -2.66 4.03 3.89
CA ALA A 92 -3.30 4.06 5.21
C ALA A 92 -2.98 2.81 6.04
N ILE A 93 -3.07 1.60 5.46
CA ILE A 93 -2.79 0.33 6.13
C ILE A 93 -1.34 0.28 6.63
N VAL A 94 -0.37 0.58 5.75
CA VAL A 94 1.05 0.52 6.11
C VAL A 94 1.38 1.57 7.18
N THR A 95 0.88 2.79 7.03
CA THR A 95 1.12 3.87 8.00
C THR A 95 0.48 3.55 9.35
N CYS A 96 -0.72 2.99 9.36
CA CYS A 96 -1.41 2.55 10.57
C CYS A 96 -0.61 1.44 11.27
N ARG A 97 -0.11 0.43 10.52
CA ARG A 97 0.71 -0.62 11.12
C ARG A 97 2.02 -0.09 11.70
N ALA A 98 2.70 0.79 10.97
CA ALA A 98 3.92 1.44 11.46
C ALA A 98 3.66 2.33 12.69
N LYS A 99 2.51 3.00 12.74
CA LYS A 99 2.06 3.75 13.92
C LYS A 99 1.91 2.84 15.13
N ASN A 100 1.25 1.69 14.99
CA ASN A 100 1.08 0.74 16.10
C ASN A 100 2.44 0.28 16.64
N ILE A 101 3.39 -0.02 15.76
CA ILE A 101 4.76 -0.39 16.14
C ILE A 101 5.46 0.75 16.90
N CYS A 102 5.34 1.99 16.41
CA CYS A 102 5.90 3.18 17.04
C CYS A 102 5.29 3.43 18.43
N ASP A 103 3.98 3.32 18.56
CA ASP A 103 3.23 3.54 19.79
C ASP A 103 3.56 2.44 20.84
N LEU A 104 3.72 1.18 20.41
CA LEU A 104 4.15 0.06 21.28
C LEU A 104 5.56 0.27 21.86
N GLU A 105 6.43 0.97 21.15
CA GLU A 105 7.76 1.35 21.62
C GLU A 105 7.77 2.70 22.35
N THR A 106 6.60 3.25 22.69
CA THR A 106 6.43 4.54 23.40
C THR A 106 7.03 5.75 22.67
N ARG A 107 7.22 5.64 21.34
CA ARG A 107 7.76 6.72 20.51
C ARG A 107 6.62 7.55 19.92
N LYS A 108 6.89 8.84 19.71
CA LYS A 108 5.93 9.79 19.10
C LYS A 108 6.18 10.03 17.61
N THR A 109 7.28 9.51 17.08
CA THR A 109 7.71 9.76 15.70
C THR A 109 7.92 8.44 14.99
N ILE A 110 7.13 8.23 13.93
CA ILE A 110 7.28 7.10 13.02
C ILE A 110 8.58 7.26 12.23
N THR A 111 9.38 6.21 12.21
CA THR A 111 10.70 6.15 11.55
C THR A 111 10.65 5.24 10.31
N GLY A 112 11.72 5.26 9.51
CA GLY A 112 11.84 4.34 8.36
C GLY A 112 11.89 2.86 8.78
N ASP A 113 12.50 2.57 9.93
CA ASP A 113 12.56 1.21 10.48
C ASP A 113 11.17 0.69 10.87
N ASP A 114 10.24 1.57 11.26
CA ASP A 114 8.84 1.19 11.54
C ASP A 114 8.09 0.79 10.29
N LEU A 115 8.32 1.50 9.18
CA LEU A 115 7.71 1.18 7.88
C LEU A 115 8.23 -0.15 7.36
N ILE A 116 9.54 -0.43 7.49
CA ILE A 116 10.14 -1.69 7.05
C ILE A 116 9.54 -2.86 7.86
N ARG A 117 9.46 -2.74 9.19
CA ARG A 117 8.85 -3.76 10.05
C ARG A 117 7.37 -3.93 9.79
N ALA A 118 6.64 -2.85 9.53
CA ALA A 118 5.24 -2.91 9.14
C ALA A 118 5.04 -3.70 7.85
N MET A 119 5.93 -3.58 6.87
CA MET A 119 5.87 -4.37 5.63
C MET A 119 6.14 -5.86 5.90
N ASP A 120 7.10 -6.18 6.78
CA ASP A 120 7.35 -7.57 7.20
C ASP A 120 6.12 -8.16 7.93
N ASP A 121 5.50 -7.41 8.84
CA ASP A 121 4.29 -7.80 9.57
C ASP A 121 3.04 -7.98 8.70
N LEU A 122 2.97 -7.27 7.56
CA LEU A 122 1.91 -7.39 6.56
C LEU A 122 2.16 -8.53 5.55
N ASP A 123 3.14 -9.40 5.82
CA ASP A 123 3.58 -10.50 4.95
C ASP A 123 4.03 -10.01 3.56
N MET A 124 4.72 -8.86 3.50
CA MET A 124 5.28 -8.27 2.28
C MET A 124 6.83 -8.21 2.31
N PRO A 125 7.55 -9.33 2.55
CA PRO A 125 8.99 -9.33 2.82
C PRO A 125 9.84 -8.80 1.65
N TYR A 126 9.41 -9.03 0.41
CA TYR A 126 10.09 -8.49 -0.78
C TYR A 126 10.05 -6.95 -0.80
N TYR A 127 8.93 -6.35 -0.41
CA TYR A 127 8.81 -4.89 -0.35
C TYR A 127 9.54 -4.31 0.86
N ALA A 128 9.60 -5.05 1.99
CA ALA A 128 10.41 -4.67 3.14
C ALA A 128 11.91 -4.59 2.78
N GLU A 129 12.42 -5.56 2.01
CA GLU A 129 13.81 -5.54 1.54
C GLU A 129 14.09 -4.35 0.61
N ILE A 130 13.18 -4.06 -0.33
CA ILE A 130 13.30 -2.88 -1.21
C ILE A 130 13.32 -1.59 -0.39
N ALA A 131 12.40 -1.45 0.57
CA ALA A 131 12.31 -0.28 1.44
C ALA A 131 13.60 -0.09 2.25
N ARG A 132 14.20 -1.17 2.76
CA ARG A 132 15.47 -1.14 3.48
C ARG A 132 16.61 -0.59 2.61
N LYS A 133 16.75 -1.08 1.38
CA LYS A 133 17.77 -0.59 0.44
C LYS A 133 17.63 0.91 0.17
N TYR A 134 16.41 1.39 -0.07
CA TYR A 134 16.17 2.83 -0.26
C TYR A 134 16.43 3.65 1.01
N TYR A 135 16.10 3.12 2.17
CA TYR A 135 16.32 3.80 3.45
C TYR A 135 17.82 3.93 3.78
N ASP A 136 18.60 2.88 3.53
CA ASP A 136 20.05 2.89 3.71
C ASP A 136 20.72 3.89 2.75
N GLN A 137 20.28 3.92 1.49
CA GLN A 137 20.72 4.92 0.52
C GLN A 137 20.38 6.33 0.99
N TYR A 138 19.16 6.57 1.47
CA TYR A 138 18.75 7.87 2.01
C TYR A 138 19.61 8.31 3.20
N LYS A 139 19.89 7.41 4.15
CA LYS A 139 20.81 7.70 5.27
C LYS A 139 22.19 8.10 4.76
N ALA A 140 22.76 7.35 3.82
CA ALA A 140 24.07 7.66 3.23
C ALA A 140 24.08 9.02 2.50
N LEU A 141 23.01 9.35 1.79
CA LEU A 141 22.85 10.67 1.13
C LEU A 141 22.79 11.81 2.16
N MET A 142 22.08 11.61 3.27
CA MET A 142 21.98 12.62 4.33
C MET A 142 23.30 12.87 5.05
N GLU A 143 24.10 11.82 5.26
CA GLU A 143 25.44 11.95 5.83
C GLU A 143 26.43 12.63 4.87
N ARG A 144 26.25 12.50 3.55
CA ARG A 144 27.07 13.25 2.57
C ARG A 144 26.69 14.73 2.53
N GLY A 145 25.40 15.06 2.49
CA GLY A 145 24.96 16.47 2.48
C GLY A 145 25.38 17.27 3.72
N LYS A 146 25.51 16.61 4.88
CA LYS A 146 26.08 17.23 6.10
C LYS A 146 27.57 17.55 5.96
N LYS A 147 28.34 16.71 5.26
CA LYS A 147 29.77 16.94 4.99
C LYS A 147 29.97 18.09 4.00
N ASP A 148 29.11 18.19 2.98
CA ASP A 148 29.16 19.28 2.01
C ASP A 148 28.76 20.63 2.65
N ALA A 149 27.80 20.63 3.59
CA ALA A 149 27.42 21.83 4.35
C ALA A 149 28.48 22.26 5.39
N ALA A 150 29.31 21.34 5.89
CA ALA A 150 30.43 21.63 6.78
C ALA A 150 31.67 22.15 6.03
N VAL A 151 31.69 22.08 4.69
CA VAL A 151 32.76 22.58 3.81
C VAL A 151 32.32 23.90 3.14
N VAL A 152 31.66 24.78 3.89
CA VAL A 152 31.62 26.21 3.52
C VAL A 152 32.75 26.89 4.31
N PRO A 153 33.92 27.13 3.70
CA PRO A 153 34.97 27.90 4.36
C PRO A 153 34.47 29.33 4.57
N GLY A 154 34.46 29.77 5.83
CA GLY A 154 34.22 31.15 6.18
C GLY A 154 35.17 32.06 5.38
N SER A 155 34.59 33.03 4.68
CA SER A 155 35.28 34.21 4.16
C SER A 155 35.18 35.33 5.17
#